data_AF-W4S741-F1
#
_entry.id   AF-W4S741-F1
#
_cell.length_a   1.000
_cell.length_b   1.000
_cell.length_c   1.000
_cell.angle_alpha   90.00
_cell.angle_beta   90.00
_cell.angle_gamma   90.00
#
_symmetry.space_group_name_H-M   'P 1'
#
loop_
_entity.id
_entity.type
_entity.pdbx_description
1 polymer ?
#
loop_
_entity_poly.entity_id
_entity_poly.type
_entity_poly.pdbx_seq_one_letter_code
_entity_poly.pdbx_strand_id
1 'polypeptide(L)'
;MNAWPLLHVGVFASVVMVIGWLWQRRSGNAGPVDVLWAACLAVAAPYCAWMSDGALLPRVLVGVLGGVWGARLALHLGVRVFGDPHEDGRYRALREHWNGDQRKFLGFFLAQAVVVVLFCVPFLAAASNPTPAWSVWSTLAIAVWLIAVGGEALADRQLS
;
A
#
# COMPACT_ATOMS: atom_id res chain seq x y z
N MET A 1 11.21 -15.18 12.98
CA MET A 1 10.83 -14.32 11.83
C MET A 1 12.07 -13.60 11.36
N ASN A 2 12.50 -13.79 10.11
CA ASN A 2 13.66 -13.09 9.56
C ASN A 2 13.24 -11.68 9.14
N ALA A 3 14.06 -10.65 9.45
CA ALA A 3 13.74 -9.26 9.13
C ALA A 3 14.03 -8.88 7.65
N TRP A 4 14.68 -9.76 6.90
CA TRP A 4 15.04 -9.55 5.49
C TRP A 4 13.89 -9.16 4.57
N PRO A 5 12.67 -9.74 4.65
CA PRO A 5 11.58 -9.35 3.77
C PRO A 5 11.19 -7.87 3.96
N LEU A 6 11.24 -7.36 5.20
CA LEU A 6 10.95 -5.95 5.50
C LEU A 6 12.00 -5.02 4.89
N LEU A 7 13.27 -5.42 4.91
CA LEU A 7 14.35 -4.66 4.26
C LEU A 7 14.17 -4.62 2.75
N HIS A 8 13.86 -5.75 2.12
CA HIS A 8 13.62 -5.81 0.68
C HIS A 8 12.42 -4.95 0.26
N VAL A 9 11.31 -5.03 0.99
CA VAL A 9 10.15 -4.16 0.79
C VAL A 9 10.51 -2.70 1.01
N GLY A 10 11.29 -2.37 2.05
CA GLY A 10 11.72 -1.01 2.34
C GLY A 10 12.57 -0.40 1.24
N VAL A 11 13.53 -1.16 0.71
CA VAL A 11 14.36 -0.73 -0.43
C VAL A 11 13.49 -0.55 -1.68
N PHE A 12 12.63 -1.53 -1.99
CA PHE A 12 11.72 -1.46 -3.12
C PHE A 12 10.80 -0.23 -3.05
N ALA A 13 10.10 -0.06 -1.93
CA ALA A 13 9.19 1.06 -1.72
C ALA A 13 9.93 2.40 -1.75
N SER A 14 11.13 2.49 -1.18
CA SER A 14 11.95 3.72 -1.23
C SER A 14 12.33 4.08 -2.66
N VAL A 15 12.75 3.12 -3.48
CA VAL A 15 13.06 3.34 -4.89
C VAL A 15 11.82 3.82 -5.66
N VAL A 16 10.68 3.16 -5.47
CA VAL A 16 9.41 3.55 -6.09
C VAL A 16 9.01 4.97 -5.69
N MET A 17 9.14 5.32 -4.41
CA MET A 17 8.81 6.65 -3.89
C MET A 17 9.75 7.73 -4.42
N VAL A 18 11.04 7.44 -4.57
CA VAL A 18 12.00 8.37 -5.20
C VAL A 18 11.66 8.60 -6.68
N ILE A 19 11.29 7.54 -7.42
CA ILE A 19 10.84 7.67 -8.81
C ILE A 19 9.55 8.51 -8.88
N GLY A 20 8.60 8.26 -7.99
CA GLY A 20 7.37 9.04 -7.87
C GLY A 20 7.62 10.51 -7.58
N TRP A 21 8.56 10.81 -6.68
CA TRP A 21 8.99 12.18 -6.39
C TRP A 21 9.66 12.86 -7.60
N LEU A 22 10.51 12.15 -8.35
CA LEU A 22 11.09 12.68 -9.59
C LEU A 22 10.03 12.98 -10.65
N TRP A 23 8.98 12.16 -10.72
CA TRP A 23 7.83 12.43 -11.58
C TRP A 23 7.04 13.65 -11.10
N GLN A 24 6.72 13.72 -9.80
CA GLN A 24 6.02 14.85 -9.17
C GLN A 24 6.74 16.18 -9.38
N ARG A 25 8.08 16.17 -9.38
CA ARG A 25 8.89 17.37 -9.70
C ARG A 25 8.68 17.89 -11.10
N ARG A 26 8.41 17.01 -12.07
CA ARG A 26 8.18 17.39 -13.47
C ARG A 26 6.72 17.73 -13.74
N SER A 27 5.79 16.98 -13.16
CA SER A 27 4.36 17.14 -13.40
C SER A 27 3.73 18.22 -12.52
N GLY A 28 4.36 18.58 -11.41
CA GLY A 28 3.76 19.44 -10.39
C GLY A 28 2.65 18.75 -9.59
N ASN A 29 2.37 17.47 -9.80
CA ASN A 29 1.28 16.75 -9.15
C ASN A 29 1.82 15.71 -8.15
N ALA A 30 1.48 15.86 -6.87
CA ALA A 30 1.87 14.92 -5.82
C ALA A 30 0.86 13.78 -5.59
N GLY A 31 -0.27 13.79 -6.28
CA GLY A 31 -1.31 12.76 -6.21
C GLY A 31 -0.83 11.32 -6.37
N PRO A 32 0.15 10.99 -7.25
CA PRO A 32 0.57 9.61 -7.41
C PRO A 32 1.23 8.99 -6.19
N VAL A 33 1.61 9.77 -5.18
CA VAL A 33 2.16 9.23 -3.93
C VAL A 33 1.24 8.19 -3.30
N ASP A 34 -0.07 8.41 -3.30
CA ASP A 34 -1.06 7.49 -2.71
C ASP A 34 -1.23 6.24 -3.59
N VAL A 35 -1.21 6.43 -4.92
CA VAL A 35 -1.27 5.35 -5.91
C VAL A 35 -0.06 4.41 -5.74
N LEU A 36 1.13 5.00 -5.62
CA LEU A 36 2.38 4.25 -5.46
C LEU A 36 2.43 3.53 -4.11
N TRP A 37 1.93 4.16 -3.04
CA TRP A 37 1.83 3.52 -1.73
C TRP A 37 0.95 2.26 -1.77
N ALA A 38 -0.26 2.39 -2.35
CA ALA A 38 -1.18 1.26 -2.50
C ALA A 38 -0.60 0.17 -3.42
N ALA A 39 0.05 0.56 -4.52
CA ALA A 39 0.71 -0.38 -5.43
C ALA A 39 1.87 -1.12 -4.76
N CYS A 40 2.65 -0.44 -3.91
CA CYS A 40 3.70 -1.09 -3.13
C CYS A 40 3.13 -2.16 -2.19
N LEU A 41 2.00 -1.90 -1.52
CA LEU A 41 1.33 -2.89 -0.68
C LEU A 41 0.78 -4.07 -1.49
N ALA A 42 0.24 -3.80 -2.69
CA ALA A 42 -0.25 -4.84 -3.60
C ALA A 42 0.86 -5.85 -3.97
N VAL A 43 2.09 -5.37 -4.13
CA VAL A 43 3.27 -6.20 -4.42
C VAL A 43 3.85 -6.81 -3.14
N ALA A 44 3.88 -6.05 -2.03
CA ALA A 44 4.51 -6.49 -0.80
C ALA A 44 3.75 -7.63 -0.11
N ALA A 45 2.42 -7.68 -0.21
CA ALA A 45 1.62 -8.77 0.37
C ALA A 45 1.97 -10.16 -0.20
N PRO A 46 1.92 -10.42 -1.52
CA PRO A 46 2.34 -11.71 -2.08
C PRO A 46 3.83 -11.97 -1.89
N TYR A 47 4.67 -10.93 -1.88
CA TYR A 47 6.09 -11.08 -1.59
C TYR A 47 6.36 -11.57 -0.16
N CYS A 48 5.68 -10.99 0.84
CA CYS A 48 5.74 -11.43 2.23
C CYS A 48 5.24 -12.86 2.36
N ALA A 49 4.12 -13.20 1.71
CA ALA A 49 3.60 -14.55 1.67
C ALA A 49 4.57 -15.57 1.06
N TRP A 50 5.29 -15.20 0.00
CA TRP A 50 6.34 -16.06 -0.56
C TRP A 50 7.45 -16.27 0.46
N MET A 51 8.00 -15.21 1.04
CA MET A 51 9.18 -15.28 1.90
C MET A 51 8.92 -15.84 3.31
N SER A 52 7.65 -16.06 3.68
CA SER A 52 7.28 -16.68 4.96
C SER A 52 7.33 -18.21 4.93
N ASP A 53 7.81 -18.81 6.02
CA ASP A 53 7.89 -20.26 6.21
C ASP A 53 6.64 -20.88 6.85
N GLY A 54 5.54 -20.13 6.95
CA GLY A 54 4.28 -20.63 7.50
C GLY A 54 3.58 -21.64 6.60
N ALA A 55 2.44 -22.14 7.08
CA ALA A 55 1.62 -23.05 6.30
C ALA A 55 1.08 -22.39 5.03
N LEU A 56 0.76 -23.22 4.02
CA LEU A 56 0.30 -22.73 2.72
C LEU A 56 -0.97 -21.87 2.84
N LEU A 57 -1.93 -22.26 3.67
CA LEU A 57 -3.21 -21.56 3.80
C LEU A 57 -3.05 -20.10 4.27
N PRO A 58 -2.40 -19.79 5.41
CA PRO A 58 -2.15 -18.41 5.82
C PRO A 58 -1.37 -17.59 4.79
N ARG A 59 -0.37 -18.17 4.13
CA ARG A 59 0.42 -17.51 3.08
C ARG A 59 -0.46 -17.12 1.90
N VAL A 60 -1.27 -18.05 1.40
CA VAL A 60 -2.21 -17.78 0.31
C VAL A 60 -3.22 -16.72 0.70
N LEU A 61 -3.80 -16.78 1.90
CA LEU A 61 -4.75 -15.78 2.37
C LEU A 61 -4.11 -14.38 2.44
N VAL A 62 -2.92 -14.24 3.03
CA VAL A 62 -2.23 -12.94 3.10
C VAL A 62 -1.90 -12.42 1.70
N GLY A 63 -1.32 -13.27 0.85
CA GLY A 63 -0.91 -12.88 -0.50
C GLY A 63 -2.09 -12.45 -1.38
N VAL A 64 -3.19 -13.21 -1.34
CA VAL A 64 -4.39 -12.93 -2.14
C VAL A 64 -5.18 -11.76 -1.57
N LEU A 65 -5.54 -11.79 -0.28
CA LEU A 65 -6.39 -10.76 0.31
C LEU A 65 -5.67 -9.41 0.35
N GLY A 66 -4.39 -9.39 0.74
CA GLY A 66 -3.58 -8.18 0.75
C GLY A 66 -3.28 -7.67 -0.66
N GLY A 67 -2.93 -8.57 -1.60
CA GLY A 67 -2.62 -8.21 -2.98
C GLY A 67 -3.83 -7.67 -3.73
N VAL A 68 -4.99 -8.33 -3.63
CA VAL A 68 -6.25 -7.91 -4.28
C VAL A 68 -6.71 -6.56 -3.74
N TRP A 69 -6.68 -6.37 -2.42
CA TRP A 69 -7.05 -5.07 -1.83
C TRP A 69 -6.11 -3.96 -2.30
N GLY A 70 -4.79 -4.15 -2.19
CA GLY A 70 -3.80 -3.15 -2.59
C GLY A 70 -3.91 -2.80 -4.08
N ALA A 71 -4.09 -3.80 -4.95
CA ALA A 71 -4.24 -3.59 -6.38
C ALA A 71 -5.53 -2.82 -6.71
N ARG A 72 -6.64 -3.19 -6.07
CA ARG A 72 -7.93 -2.51 -6.22
C ARG A 72 -7.85 -1.05 -5.78
N LEU A 73 -7.24 -0.78 -4.63
CA LEU A 73 -7.04 0.58 -4.12
C LEU A 73 -6.12 1.40 -5.04
N ALA A 74 -5.00 0.83 -5.48
CA ALA A 74 -4.07 1.49 -6.41
C ALA A 74 -4.75 1.85 -7.74
N LEU A 75 -5.56 0.95 -8.31
CA LEU A 75 -6.33 1.21 -9.53
C LEU A 75 -7.35 2.31 -9.32
N HIS A 76 -8.12 2.28 -8.23
CA HIS A 76 -9.12 3.30 -7.93
C HIS A 76 -8.48 4.68 -7.78
N LEU A 77 -7.40 4.79 -6.99
CA LEU A 77 -6.65 6.03 -6.82
C LEU A 77 -5.99 6.47 -8.14
N GLY A 78 -5.49 5.54 -8.94
CA GLY A 78 -4.89 5.84 -10.24
C GLY A 78 -5.90 6.47 -11.20
N VAL A 79 -7.10 5.91 -11.32
CA VAL A 79 -8.17 6.48 -12.13
C VAL A 79 -8.52 7.89 -11.65
N ARG A 80 -8.61 8.11 -10.34
CA ARG A 80 -8.91 9.42 -9.77
C ARG A 80 -7.80 10.45 -10.02
N VAL A 81 -6.55 10.10 -9.73
CA VAL A 81 -5.38 11.00 -9.81
C VAL A 81 -5.01 11.35 -11.25
N PHE A 82 -5.13 10.41 -12.18
CA PHE A 82 -4.79 10.64 -13.59
C PHE A 82 -5.99 11.06 -14.45
N GLY A 83 -7.22 10.88 -13.94
CA GLY A 83 -8.44 11.34 -14.59
C GLY A 83 -8.76 12.81 -14.32
N ASP A 84 -8.31 13.37 -13.20
CA ASP A 84 -8.46 14.81 -12.91
C ASP A 84 -7.23 15.59 -13.43
N PRO A 85 -7.42 16.58 -14.32
CA PRO A 85 -6.34 17.45 -14.77
C PRO A 85 -5.69 18.28 -13.65
N HIS A 86 -6.38 18.45 -12.51
CA HIS A 86 -5.94 19.28 -11.42
C HIS A 86 -5.34 18.46 -10.28
N GLU A 87 -4.26 18.98 -9.68
CA GLU A 87 -3.74 18.44 -8.43
C GLU A 87 -4.82 18.56 -7.33
N ASP A 88 -5.07 17.45 -6.61
CA ASP A 88 -6.00 17.39 -5.47
C ASP A 88 -5.69 18.52 -4.49
N GLY A 89 -6.73 19.21 -4.02
CA GLY A 89 -6.65 20.39 -3.16
C GLY A 89 -5.78 20.17 -1.91
N ARG A 90 -5.74 18.93 -1.38
CA ARG A 90 -4.86 18.58 -0.24
C ARG A 90 -3.38 18.79 -0.57
N TYR A 91 -2.93 18.33 -1.74
CA TYR A 91 -1.53 18.46 -2.14
C TYR A 91 -1.19 19.86 -2.62
N ARG A 92 -2.16 20.57 -3.22
CA ARG A 92 -2.00 21.97 -3.58
C ARG A 92 -1.79 22.84 -2.34
N ALA A 93 -2.64 22.69 -1.33
CA ALA A 93 -2.51 23.39 -0.06
C ALA A 93 -1.16 23.06 0.63
N LEU A 94 -0.73 21.80 0.58
CA LEU A 94 0.57 21.38 1.11
C LEU A 94 1.73 22.04 0.35
N ARG A 95 1.64 22.12 -0.98
CA ARG A 95 2.64 22.77 -1.83
C ARG A 95 2.74 24.26 -1.55
N GLU A 96 1.61 24.94 -1.42
CA GLU A 96 1.54 26.35 -1.03
C GLU A 96 2.15 26.56 0.37
N HIS A 97 1.76 25.74 1.35
CA HIS A 97 2.28 25.82 2.71
C HIS A 97 3.79 25.56 2.79
N TRP A 98 4.32 24.68 1.94
CA TRP A 98 5.76 24.37 1.87
C TRP A 98 6.53 25.24 0.88
N ASN A 99 5.90 26.22 0.23
CA ASN A 99 6.50 27.02 -0.84
C ASN A 99 7.17 26.17 -1.94
N GLY A 100 6.62 24.99 -2.23
CA GLY A 100 7.16 24.07 -3.22
C GLY A 100 8.51 23.42 -2.85
N ASP A 101 8.91 23.41 -1.57
CA ASP A 101 10.16 22.81 -1.12
C ASP A 101 10.24 21.30 -1.43
N GLN A 102 11.12 20.96 -2.36
CA GLN A 102 11.28 19.61 -2.87
C GLN A 102 11.91 18.65 -1.85
N ARG A 103 12.65 19.14 -0.86
CA ARG A 103 13.21 18.30 0.20
C ARG A 103 12.11 17.81 1.13
N LYS A 104 11.13 18.66 1.44
CA LYS A 104 9.94 18.28 2.22
C LYS A 104 9.08 17.27 1.46
N PHE A 105 8.88 17.48 0.15
CA PHE A 105 8.19 16.48 -0.68
C PHE A 105 8.94 15.16 -0.74
N LEU A 106 10.28 15.16 -0.87
CA LEU A 106 11.05 13.92 -0.82
C LEU A 106 10.86 13.20 0.52
N GLY A 107 10.95 13.92 1.64
CA GLY A 107 10.67 13.38 2.96
C GLY A 107 9.26 12.81 3.09
N PHE A 108 8.26 13.49 2.51
CA PHE A 108 6.88 13.03 2.48
C PHE A 108 6.72 11.71 1.69
N PHE A 109 7.30 11.61 0.49
CA PHE A 109 7.29 10.38 -0.31
C PHE A 109 8.02 9.24 0.41
N LEU A 110 9.19 9.50 1.00
CA LEU A 110 9.93 8.48 1.74
C LEU A 110 9.23 8.04 3.03
N ALA A 111 8.49 8.93 3.69
CA ALA A 111 7.66 8.56 4.84
C ALA A 111 6.61 7.52 4.44
N GLN A 112 6.04 7.60 3.23
CA GLN A 112 5.12 6.59 2.73
C GLN A 112 5.79 5.22 2.56
N ALA A 113 7.07 5.16 2.14
CA ALA A 113 7.81 3.90 2.09
C ALA A 113 7.95 3.27 3.49
N VAL A 114 8.18 4.07 4.54
CA VAL A 114 8.22 3.58 5.92
C VAL A 114 6.86 3.03 6.35
N VAL A 115 5.77 3.70 5.98
CA VAL A 115 4.41 3.22 6.26
C VAL A 115 4.14 1.88 5.54
N VAL A 116 4.58 1.71 4.30
CA VAL A 116 4.49 0.40 3.60
C VAL A 116 5.16 -0.70 4.42
N VAL A 117 6.38 -0.47 4.90
CA VAL A 117 7.12 -1.45 5.71
C VAL A 117 6.37 -1.77 7.02
N LEU A 118 5.82 -0.75 7.69
CA LEU A 118 5.03 -0.92 8.91
C LEU A 118 3.82 -1.82 8.65
N PHE A 119 3.11 -1.61 7.54
CA PHE A 119 1.95 -2.43 7.15
C PHE A 119 2.33 -3.86 6.72
N CYS A 120 3.60 -4.11 6.36
CA CYS A 120 4.07 -5.46 6.07
C CYS A 120 4.36 -6.30 7.32
N VAL A 121 4.52 -5.68 8.49
CA VAL A 121 4.72 -6.41 9.76
C VAL A 121 3.56 -7.38 10.05
N PRO A 122 2.28 -6.96 10.04
CA PRO A 122 1.17 -7.90 10.23
C PRO A 122 1.05 -8.93 9.11
N PHE A 123 1.43 -8.61 7.86
CA PHE A 123 1.46 -9.61 6.77
C PHE A 123 2.43 -10.74 7.07
N LEU A 124 3.66 -10.43 7.48
CA LEU A 124 4.64 -11.44 7.84
C LEU A 124 4.21 -12.24 9.07
N ALA A 125 3.63 -11.59 10.07
CA ALA A 125 3.13 -12.28 11.26
C ALA A 125 2.03 -13.28 10.91
N ALA A 126 1.05 -12.87 10.11
CA ALA A 126 -0.04 -13.73 9.68
C ALA A 126 0.44 -14.86 8.74
N ALA A 127 1.31 -14.55 7.78
CA ALA A 127 1.83 -15.53 6.82
C ALA A 127 2.80 -16.54 7.46
N SER A 128 3.38 -16.23 8.62
CA SER A 128 4.24 -17.14 9.38
C SER A 128 3.46 -18.12 10.27
N ASN A 129 2.13 -18.08 10.27
CA ASN A 129 1.32 -19.01 11.06
C ASN A 129 1.54 -20.46 10.57
N PRO A 130 1.97 -21.39 11.44
CA PRO A 130 2.28 -22.77 11.03
C PRO A 130 1.04 -23.66 10.87
N THR A 131 -0.16 -23.18 11.19
CA THR A 131 -1.39 -23.98 11.19
C THR A 131 -1.91 -24.16 9.75
N PRO A 132 -1.91 -25.40 9.20
CA PRO A 132 -2.35 -25.64 7.82
C PRO A 132 -3.87 -25.81 7.71
N ALA A 133 -4.52 -26.18 8.82
CA ALA A 133 -5.94 -26.47 8.84
C ALA A 133 -6.77 -25.19 8.75
N TRP A 134 -7.89 -25.27 8.03
CA TRP A 134 -8.91 -24.24 8.08
C TRP A 134 -9.47 -24.13 9.50
N SER A 135 -9.57 -22.92 10.02
CA SER A 135 -10.06 -22.66 11.37
C SER A 135 -11.14 -21.60 11.36
N VAL A 136 -11.84 -21.45 12.50
CA VAL A 136 -12.78 -20.34 12.70
C VAL A 136 -12.10 -18.97 12.48
N TRP A 137 -10.81 -18.86 12.80
CA TRP A 137 -10.03 -17.64 12.59
C TRP A 137 -9.80 -17.32 11.11
N SER A 138 -9.63 -18.34 10.26
CA SER A 138 -9.55 -18.16 8.81
C SER A 138 -10.84 -17.58 8.25
N THR A 139 -11.98 -18.12 8.70
CA THR A 139 -13.31 -17.62 8.33
C THR A 139 -13.52 -16.17 8.80
N LEU A 140 -13.17 -15.87 10.06
CA LEU A 140 -13.29 -14.52 10.61
C LEU A 140 -12.39 -13.52 9.89
N ALA A 141 -11.15 -13.91 9.54
CA ALA A 141 -10.24 -13.05 8.79
C ALA A 141 -10.81 -12.66 7.42
N ILE A 142 -11.40 -13.62 6.69
CA ILE A 142 -12.04 -13.36 5.41
C ILE A 142 -13.28 -12.48 5.59
N ALA A 143 -14.12 -12.76 6.59
CA ALA A 143 -15.31 -11.96 6.85
C ALA A 143 -14.96 -10.50 7.19
N VAL A 144 -13.99 -10.28 8.06
CA VAL A 144 -13.49 -8.94 8.40
C VAL A 144 -12.91 -8.25 7.17
N TRP A 145 -12.14 -8.97 6.36
CA TRP A 145 -11.59 -8.42 5.12
C TRP A 145 -12.69 -8.01 4.14
N LEU A 146 -13.72 -8.84 3.93
CA LEU A 146 -14.85 -8.51 3.06
C LEU A 146 -15.61 -7.27 3.53
N ILE A 147 -15.85 -7.15 4.84
CA ILE A 147 -16.53 -5.99 5.43
C ILE A 147 -15.65 -4.74 5.26
N ALA A 148 -14.35 -4.83 5.50
CA ALA A 148 -13.42 -3.71 5.38
C ALA A 148 -13.31 -3.23 3.92
N VAL A 149 -13.06 -4.13 2.97
CA VAL A 149 -12.94 -3.79 1.55
C VAL A 149 -14.28 -3.32 0.99
N GLY A 150 -15.40 -3.94 1.40
CA GLY A 150 -16.74 -3.51 1.00
C GLY A 150 -17.09 -2.11 1.51
N GLY A 151 -16.79 -1.82 2.78
CA GLY A 151 -17.01 -0.50 3.38
C GLY A 151 -16.13 0.58 2.74
N GLU A 152 -14.85 0.29 2.53
CA GLU A 152 -13.94 1.16 1.79
C GLU A 152 -14.46 1.43 0.37
N ALA A 153 -14.88 0.39 -0.36
CA ALA A 153 -15.44 0.55 -1.69
C ALA A 153 -16.72 1.38 -1.76
N LEU A 154 -17.54 1.32 -0.72
CA LEU A 154 -18.72 2.17 -0.60
C LEU A 154 -18.33 3.62 -0.32
N ALA A 155 -17.38 3.86 0.60
CA ALA A 155 -16.90 5.20 0.91
C ALA A 155 -16.20 5.87 -0.30
N ASP A 156 -15.39 5.10 -1.04
CA ASP A 156 -14.72 5.56 -2.25
C ASP A 156 -15.73 6.03 -3.32
N ARG A 157 -16.85 5.31 -3.48
CA ARG A 157 -17.94 5.70 -4.38
C ARG A 157 -18.72 6.93 -3.93
N GLN A 158 -18.70 7.25 -2.64
CA GLN A 158 -19.36 8.45 -2.11
C GLN A 158 -18.48 9.70 -2.26
N LEU A 159 -17.16 9.51 -2.32
CA LEU A 159 -16.17 10.58 -2.43
C LEU A 159 -15.75 10.87 -3.88
N SER A 160 -16.12 10.00 -4.82
CA SER A 160 -15.93 10.15 -6.28
C SER A 160 -17.08 10.91 -6.92
#